data_AF-A0A417CLV6-F1
#
_entry.id   AF-A0A417CLV6-F1
#
_cell.length_a   1.000
_cell.length_b   1.000
_cell.length_c   1.000
_cell.angle_alpha   90.00
_cell.angle_beta   90.00
_cell.angle_gamma   90.00
#
_symmetry.space_group_name_H-M   'P 1'
#
loop_
_entity.id
_entity.type
_entity.pdbx_description
1 polymer ?
#
loop_
_entity_poly.entity_id
_entity_poly.type
_entity_poly.pdbx_seq_one_letter_code
_entity_poly.pdbx_strand_id
1 'polypeptide(L)'
;MDRQKEYKSENKMKDCLAYFHLSPVWEKVLKGFREKYISYGRFGGKVILKNLKPTDIEELEGFFGKSFHSQKSVTVSSEKFRQALETSRYKEITPECLLENFFEEPLLGRQEQKSLREQEKERIWEIFQRDYEGTPVETALESLRSIVKDNGSQELAKWDKMLRLGAEIYNNLPYRSTKMYLAVFAAMRTGNPHAFDIGTADGNFLYQIIQMDLEIRRITVETSAIFPAYKRQKSYLLAGIMLDDVSNYTMLYQVQAVKKMEIIIKVWQVLRKNSILYRFLLQCLQNGMHSIVPKMKYILWKILRFLPCFVEKKKQIIRKKHICA
;
A
#
# COMPACT_ATOMS: atom_id res chain seq x y z
N MET A 1 -26.73 -37.76 25.87
CA MET A 1 -25.86 -37.93 24.70
C MET A 1 -24.44 -37.69 25.17
N ASP A 2 -23.91 -38.55 26.04
CA ASP A 2 -23.20 -39.84 25.83
C ASP A 2 -21.69 -39.67 25.63
N ARG A 3 -21.00 -39.16 26.68
CA ARG A 3 -19.53 -39.09 26.77
C ARG A 3 -18.82 -40.41 26.45
N GLN A 4 -19.48 -41.55 26.66
CA GLN A 4 -18.95 -42.88 26.29
C GLN A 4 -18.92 -43.15 24.78
N LYS A 5 -19.86 -42.57 24.01
CA LYS A 5 -19.86 -42.68 22.54
C LYS A 5 -18.78 -41.79 21.93
N GLU A 6 -18.59 -40.58 22.46
CA GLU A 6 -17.49 -39.68 22.10
C GLU A 6 -16.13 -40.34 22.33
N TYR A 7 -15.89 -40.87 23.54
CA TYR A 7 -14.62 -41.54 23.88
C TYR A 7 -14.30 -42.75 22.98
N LYS A 8 -15.33 -43.53 22.63
CA LYS A 8 -15.17 -44.69 21.72
C LYS A 8 -14.89 -44.26 20.27
N SER A 9 -15.45 -43.14 19.82
CA SER A 9 -15.20 -42.57 18.50
C SER A 9 -13.79 -41.98 18.39
N GLU A 10 -13.34 -41.23 19.42
CA GLU A 10 -11.97 -40.68 19.48
C GLU A 10 -10.90 -41.76 19.45
N ASN A 11 -11.06 -42.85 20.21
CA ASN A 11 -10.11 -43.96 20.18
C ASN A 11 -10.07 -44.66 18.82
N LYS A 12 -11.23 -44.84 18.16
CA LYS A 12 -11.26 -45.37 16.79
C LYS A 12 -10.56 -44.46 15.78
N MET A 13 -10.69 -43.14 15.92
CA MET A 13 -9.99 -42.19 15.07
C MET A 13 -8.47 -42.30 15.27
N LYS A 14 -7.99 -42.35 16.52
CA LYS A 14 -6.57 -42.55 16.81
C LYS A 14 -6.02 -43.85 16.21
N ASP A 15 -6.77 -44.95 16.34
CA ASP A 15 -6.40 -46.24 15.75
C ASP A 15 -6.39 -46.20 14.21
N CYS A 16 -7.30 -45.43 13.61
CA CYS A 16 -7.37 -45.21 12.16
C CYS A 16 -6.14 -44.43 11.67
N LEU A 17 -5.84 -43.31 12.30
CA LEU A 17 -4.66 -42.51 12.00
C LEU A 17 -3.39 -43.33 12.16
N ALA A 18 -3.27 -44.10 13.25
CA ALA A 18 -2.12 -44.98 13.48
C ALA A 18 -1.91 -45.93 12.29
N TYR A 19 -2.96 -46.54 11.76
CA TYR A 19 -2.88 -47.39 10.56
C TYR A 19 -2.40 -46.61 9.32
N PHE A 20 -2.99 -45.45 9.04
CA PHE A 20 -2.60 -44.64 7.87
C PHE A 20 -1.21 -44.01 8.02
N HIS A 21 -0.66 -43.91 9.23
CA HIS A 21 0.73 -43.51 9.47
C HIS A 21 1.75 -44.65 9.39
N LEU A 22 1.31 -45.93 9.38
CA LEU A 22 2.23 -47.08 9.31
C LEU A 22 3.08 -47.11 8.03
N SER A 23 2.51 -46.63 6.92
CA SER A 23 3.15 -46.71 5.61
C SER A 23 3.14 -45.37 4.87
N PRO A 24 4.28 -44.93 4.30
CA PRO A 24 4.38 -43.66 3.56
C PRO A 24 3.56 -43.64 2.27
N VAL A 25 3.06 -44.79 1.80
CA VAL A 25 2.14 -44.84 0.65
C VAL A 25 0.85 -44.08 0.92
N TRP A 26 0.36 -44.11 2.15
CA TRP A 26 -0.90 -43.48 2.54
C TRP A 26 -0.82 -41.97 2.51
N GLU A 27 0.31 -41.39 2.89
CA GLU A 27 0.55 -39.95 2.75
C GLU A 27 0.39 -39.51 1.28
N LYS A 28 0.92 -40.28 0.33
CA LYS A 28 0.76 -39.99 -1.12
C LYS A 28 -0.69 -40.07 -1.56
N VAL A 29 -1.43 -41.08 -1.10
CA VAL A 29 -2.86 -41.28 -1.43
C VAL A 29 -3.71 -40.14 -0.87
N LEU A 30 -3.58 -39.90 0.43
CA LEU A 30 -4.35 -38.89 1.17
C LEU A 30 -4.01 -37.49 0.68
N LYS A 31 -2.74 -37.19 0.38
CA LYS A 31 -2.34 -35.92 -0.23
C LYS A 31 -2.97 -35.74 -1.60
N GLY A 32 -2.97 -36.78 -2.44
CA GLY A 32 -3.63 -36.73 -3.74
C GLY A 32 -5.13 -36.46 -3.64
N PHE A 33 -5.81 -37.11 -2.69
CA PHE A 33 -7.24 -36.86 -2.46
C PHE A 33 -7.51 -35.48 -1.86
N ARG A 34 -6.63 -35.00 -0.98
CA ARG A 34 -6.70 -33.64 -0.43
C ARG A 34 -6.61 -32.58 -1.53
N GLU A 35 -5.65 -32.70 -2.44
CA GLU A 35 -5.50 -31.79 -3.59
C GLU A 35 -6.73 -31.80 -4.50
N LYS A 36 -7.33 -32.98 -4.72
CA LYS A 36 -8.59 -33.12 -5.45
C LYS A 36 -9.76 -32.47 -4.71
N TYR A 37 -9.85 -32.66 -3.40
CA TYR A 37 -10.87 -32.00 -2.59
C TYR A 37 -10.74 -30.48 -2.67
N ILE A 38 -9.54 -29.93 -2.45
CA ILE A 38 -9.29 -28.49 -2.57
C ILE A 38 -9.72 -27.99 -3.95
N SER A 39 -9.51 -28.79 -5.01
CA SER A 39 -9.91 -28.40 -6.37
C SER A 39 -11.41 -28.46 -6.63
N TYR A 40 -12.10 -29.47 -6.12
CA TYR A 40 -13.52 -29.77 -6.45
C TYR A 40 -14.52 -29.33 -5.38
N GLY A 41 -14.08 -29.06 -4.15
CA GLY A 41 -14.93 -28.78 -2.98
C GLY A 41 -15.69 -29.99 -2.44
N ARG A 42 -15.33 -31.21 -2.86
CA ARG A 42 -15.93 -32.46 -2.39
C ARG A 42 -14.94 -33.61 -2.55
N PHE A 43 -15.11 -34.68 -1.75
CA PHE A 43 -14.28 -35.87 -1.88
C PHE A 43 -14.63 -36.60 -3.18
N GLY A 44 -13.72 -36.56 -4.15
CA GLY A 44 -14.01 -37.03 -5.51
C GLY A 44 -12.75 -37.18 -6.37
N GLY A 45 -12.90 -37.91 -7.47
CA GLY A 45 -11.87 -38.05 -8.50
C GLY A 45 -10.99 -39.28 -8.32
N LYS A 46 -9.83 -39.25 -8.96
CA LYS A 46 -8.87 -40.37 -8.99
C LYS A 46 -7.47 -39.86 -8.68
N VAL A 47 -6.74 -40.63 -7.87
CA VAL A 47 -5.33 -40.41 -7.52
C VAL A 47 -4.51 -41.49 -8.23
N ILE A 48 -3.47 -41.06 -8.94
CA ILE A 48 -2.56 -41.96 -9.66
C ILE A 48 -1.25 -42.00 -8.88
N LEU A 49 -0.91 -43.17 -8.38
CA LEU A 49 0.34 -43.45 -7.67
C LEU A 49 1.35 -44.04 -8.66
N LYS A 50 2.56 -43.49 -8.67
CA LYS A 50 3.69 -43.95 -9.49
C LYS A 50 4.87 -44.28 -8.58
N ASN A 51 5.79 -45.11 -9.07
CA ASN A 51 7.03 -45.48 -8.36
C ASN A 51 6.73 -46.10 -6.97
N LEU A 52 5.87 -47.11 -6.96
CA LEU A 52 5.51 -47.85 -5.74
C LEU A 52 6.53 -48.94 -5.46
N LYS A 53 6.88 -49.11 -4.19
CA LYS A 53 7.67 -50.25 -3.72
C LYS A 53 6.78 -51.49 -3.60
N PRO A 54 7.34 -52.72 -3.60
CA PRO A 54 6.57 -53.93 -3.34
C PRO A 54 5.78 -53.87 -2.02
N THR A 55 6.39 -53.32 -0.96
CA THR A 55 5.72 -53.06 0.33
C THR A 55 4.56 -52.08 0.21
N ASP A 56 4.67 -51.05 -0.63
CA ASP A 56 3.58 -50.10 -0.86
C ASP A 56 2.40 -50.79 -1.58
N ILE A 57 2.70 -51.74 -2.48
CA ILE A 57 1.69 -52.52 -3.20
C ILE A 57 0.96 -53.43 -2.22
N GLU A 58 1.67 -54.18 -1.36
CA GLU A 58 1.08 -55.07 -0.36
C GLU A 58 0.09 -54.32 0.56
N GLU A 59 0.48 -53.13 1.05
CA GLU A 59 -0.39 -52.28 1.88
C GLU A 59 -1.66 -51.83 1.14
N LEU A 60 -1.53 -51.44 -0.13
CA LEU A 60 -2.68 -51.06 -0.95
C LEU A 60 -3.58 -52.27 -1.25
N GLU A 61 -3.00 -53.42 -1.60
CA GLU A 61 -3.75 -54.65 -1.86
C GLU A 61 -4.52 -55.10 -0.62
N GLY A 62 -3.89 -55.04 0.56
CA GLY A 62 -4.50 -55.38 1.85
C GLY A 62 -5.69 -54.50 2.19
N PHE A 63 -5.60 -53.20 1.92
CA PHE A 63 -6.71 -52.27 2.20
C PHE A 63 -7.85 -52.36 1.16
N PHE A 64 -7.53 -52.46 -0.13
CA PHE A 64 -8.53 -52.46 -1.20
C PHE A 64 -9.10 -53.83 -1.53
N GLY A 65 -8.49 -54.92 -1.04
CA GLY A 65 -8.87 -56.29 -1.36
C GLY A 65 -8.74 -56.62 -2.85
N LYS A 66 -7.80 -55.98 -3.56
CA LYS A 66 -7.59 -56.12 -5.00
C LYS A 66 -6.11 -56.21 -5.31
N SER A 67 -5.74 -57.09 -6.24
CA SER A 67 -4.35 -57.18 -6.67
C SER A 67 -3.97 -56.03 -7.61
N PHE A 68 -2.82 -55.43 -7.31
CA PHE A 68 -2.10 -54.44 -8.10
C PHE A 68 -0.73 -54.96 -8.56
N HIS A 69 -0.49 -56.26 -8.43
CA HIS A 69 0.76 -56.91 -8.82
C HIS A 69 1.11 -56.63 -10.29
N SER A 70 2.40 -56.41 -10.55
CA SER A 70 2.96 -56.10 -11.88
C SER A 70 2.55 -54.75 -12.52
N GLN A 71 1.79 -53.89 -11.82
CA GLN A 71 1.39 -52.57 -12.35
C GLN A 71 2.46 -51.50 -12.09
N LYS A 72 2.87 -50.77 -13.14
CA LYS A 72 3.81 -49.63 -13.03
C LYS A 72 3.20 -48.41 -12.32
N SER A 73 1.88 -48.35 -12.23
CA SER A 73 1.14 -47.29 -11.55
C SER A 73 -0.22 -47.80 -11.09
N VAL A 74 -0.67 -47.36 -9.92
CA VAL A 74 -1.97 -47.72 -9.34
C VAL A 74 -2.88 -46.51 -9.37
N THR A 75 -4.11 -46.68 -9.86
CA THR A 75 -5.13 -45.63 -9.83
C THR A 75 -6.20 -45.95 -8.81
N VAL A 76 -6.33 -45.09 -7.80
CA VAL A 76 -7.34 -45.21 -6.74
C VAL A 76 -8.44 -44.17 -6.99
N SER A 77 -9.70 -44.60 -7.05
CA SER A 77 -10.84 -43.68 -7.13
C SER A 77 -11.40 -43.37 -5.74
N SER A 78 -12.00 -42.19 -5.59
CA SER A 78 -12.68 -41.76 -4.36
C SER A 78 -13.74 -42.76 -3.91
N GLU A 79 -14.52 -43.31 -4.84
CA GLU A 79 -15.61 -44.25 -4.55
C GLU A 79 -15.05 -45.55 -3.98
N LYS A 80 -13.95 -46.06 -4.57
CA LYS A 80 -13.27 -47.27 -4.08
C LYS A 80 -12.62 -47.05 -2.72
N PHE A 81 -12.03 -45.87 -2.50
CA PHE A 81 -11.46 -45.50 -1.20
C PHE A 81 -12.54 -45.45 -0.12
N ARG A 82 -13.66 -44.77 -0.41
CA ARG A 82 -14.80 -44.68 0.50
C ARG A 82 -15.36 -46.07 0.81
N GLN A 83 -15.58 -46.89 -0.22
CA GLN A 83 -16.06 -48.26 -0.05
C GLN A 83 -15.11 -49.11 0.82
N ALA A 84 -13.79 -49.04 0.57
CA ALA A 84 -12.81 -49.78 1.36
C ALA A 84 -12.87 -49.36 2.84
N LEU A 85 -12.98 -48.05 3.11
CA LEU A 85 -13.11 -47.51 4.46
C LEU A 85 -14.42 -47.97 5.14
N GLU A 86 -15.55 -47.95 4.43
CA GLU A 86 -16.86 -48.43 4.89
C GLU A 86 -16.87 -49.93 5.20
N THR A 87 -16.14 -50.74 4.44
CA THR A 87 -16.02 -52.19 4.68
C THR A 87 -14.98 -52.55 5.74
N SER A 88 -14.13 -51.59 6.12
CA SER A 88 -13.09 -51.79 7.14
C SER A 88 -13.63 -51.64 8.57
N ARG A 89 -12.75 -51.82 9.56
CA ARG A 89 -13.05 -51.53 10.97
C ARG A 89 -13.37 -50.04 11.23
N TYR A 90 -13.10 -49.15 10.26
CA TYR A 90 -13.25 -47.70 10.35
C TYR A 90 -14.51 -47.16 9.67
N LYS A 91 -15.55 -47.98 9.46
CA LYS A 91 -16.80 -47.59 8.76
C LYS A 91 -17.50 -46.32 9.27
N GLU A 92 -17.23 -45.90 10.49
CA GLU A 92 -17.80 -44.70 11.13
C GLU A 92 -17.01 -43.42 10.78
N ILE A 93 -15.81 -43.56 10.20
CA ILE A 93 -14.93 -42.46 9.82
C ILE A 93 -15.16 -42.16 8.34
N THR A 94 -15.54 -40.94 8.03
CA THR A 94 -15.65 -40.49 6.63
C THR A 94 -14.25 -40.18 6.07
N PRO A 95 -14.05 -40.31 4.74
CA PRO A 95 -12.79 -39.92 4.12
C PRO A 95 -12.41 -38.45 4.39
N GLU A 96 -13.40 -37.57 4.44
CA GLU A 96 -13.22 -36.15 4.77
C GLU A 96 -12.67 -35.97 6.19
N CYS A 97 -13.28 -36.62 7.18
CA CYS A 97 -12.83 -36.58 8.57
C CYS A 97 -11.43 -37.19 8.74
N LEU A 98 -11.13 -38.26 8.00
CA LEU A 98 -9.77 -38.83 7.95
C LEU A 98 -8.76 -37.81 7.42
N LEU A 99 -9.06 -37.11 6.31
CA LEU A 99 -8.16 -36.09 5.76
C LEU A 99 -7.92 -34.93 6.72
N GLU A 100 -8.97 -34.41 7.36
CA GLU A 100 -8.83 -33.31 8.32
C GLU A 100 -7.96 -33.69 9.52
N ASN A 101 -8.18 -34.88 10.08
CA ASN A 101 -7.42 -35.34 11.24
C ASN A 101 -5.99 -35.77 10.87
N PHE A 102 -5.77 -36.32 9.67
CA PHE A 102 -4.43 -36.75 9.23
C PHE A 102 -3.49 -35.58 8.93
N PHE A 103 -4.04 -34.47 8.41
CA PHE A 103 -3.25 -33.26 8.10
C PHE A 103 -3.33 -32.18 9.16
N GLU A 104 -4.16 -32.36 10.20
CA GLU A 104 -4.43 -31.37 11.25
C GLU A 104 -4.89 -30.01 10.71
N GLU A 105 -5.54 -30.01 9.53
CA GLU A 105 -5.98 -28.82 8.81
C GLU A 105 -7.42 -29.00 8.28
N PRO A 106 -8.28 -27.98 8.34
CA PRO A 106 -9.65 -28.08 7.83
C PRO A 106 -9.68 -28.30 6.33
N LEU A 107 -10.64 -29.08 5.86
CA LEU A 107 -10.73 -29.48 4.46
C LEU A 107 -11.62 -28.51 3.68
N LEU A 108 -11.03 -27.39 3.25
CA LEU A 108 -11.76 -26.34 2.54
C LEU A 108 -11.56 -26.43 1.02
N GLY A 109 -12.66 -26.36 0.28
CA GLY A 109 -12.63 -26.26 -1.19
C GLY A 109 -12.11 -24.90 -1.65
N ARG A 110 -11.54 -24.81 -2.86
CA ARG A 110 -11.03 -23.55 -3.41
C ARG A 110 -12.10 -22.46 -3.51
N GLN A 111 -13.33 -22.83 -3.85
CA GLN A 111 -14.45 -21.90 -3.90
C GLN A 111 -14.84 -21.41 -2.50
N GLU A 112 -14.84 -22.30 -1.51
CA GLU A 112 -15.12 -21.99 -0.12
C GLU A 112 -14.04 -21.10 0.50
N GLN A 113 -12.75 -21.42 0.29
CA GLN A 113 -11.63 -20.56 0.69
C GLN A 113 -11.77 -19.15 0.11
N LYS A 114 -12.15 -19.04 -1.17
CA LYS A 114 -12.40 -17.75 -1.81
C LYS A 114 -13.59 -17.03 -1.17
N SER A 115 -14.68 -17.73 -0.88
CA SER A 115 -15.86 -17.14 -0.22
C SER A 115 -15.55 -16.63 1.19
N LEU A 116 -14.85 -17.43 2.00
CA LEU A 116 -14.44 -17.04 3.35
C LEU A 116 -13.52 -15.83 3.34
N ARG A 117 -12.57 -15.79 2.39
CA ARG A 117 -11.71 -14.62 2.20
C ARG A 117 -12.51 -13.36 1.83
N GLU A 118 -13.49 -13.48 0.93
CA GLU A 118 -14.32 -12.34 0.54
C GLU A 118 -15.23 -11.88 1.69
N GLN A 119 -15.79 -12.80 2.47
CA GLN A 119 -16.57 -12.48 3.66
C GLN A 119 -15.74 -11.76 4.71
N GLU A 120 -14.52 -12.23 4.98
CA GLU A 120 -13.63 -11.56 5.93
C GLU A 120 -13.19 -10.19 5.42
N LYS A 121 -12.95 -10.06 4.12
CA LYS A 121 -12.62 -8.78 3.49
C LYS A 121 -13.77 -7.79 3.61
N GLU A 122 -15.01 -8.22 3.37
CA GLU A 122 -16.17 -7.36 3.51
C GLU A 122 -16.41 -6.99 4.97
N ARG A 123 -16.17 -7.92 5.91
CA ARG A 123 -16.20 -7.62 7.34
C ARG A 123 -15.17 -6.56 7.74
N ILE A 124 -13.93 -6.68 7.28
CA ILE A 124 -12.89 -5.67 7.50
C ILE A 124 -13.34 -4.32 6.92
N TRP A 125 -13.94 -4.35 5.72
CA TRP A 125 -14.45 -3.15 5.06
C TRP A 125 -15.54 -2.46 5.88
N GLU A 126 -16.55 -3.19 6.36
CA GLU A 126 -17.61 -2.65 7.21
C GLU A 126 -17.07 -2.02 8.51
N ILE A 127 -16.11 -2.69 9.16
CA ILE A 127 -15.45 -2.16 10.36
C ILE A 127 -14.68 -0.87 10.01
N PHE A 128 -13.92 -0.88 8.92
CA PHE A 128 -13.17 0.28 8.45
C PHE A 128 -14.08 1.47 8.15
N GLN A 129 -15.22 1.27 7.49
CA GLN A 129 -16.20 2.33 7.23
C GLN A 129 -16.72 2.95 8.53
N ARG A 130 -17.05 2.11 9.52
CA ARG A 130 -17.51 2.57 10.84
C ARG A 130 -16.44 3.35 11.61
N ASP A 131 -15.20 2.89 11.58
CA ASP A 131 -14.08 3.53 12.29
C ASP A 131 -13.79 4.95 11.79
N TYR A 132 -14.13 5.26 10.53
CA TYR A 132 -13.87 6.54 9.87
C TYR A 132 -15.12 7.39 9.59
N GLU A 133 -16.26 7.01 10.16
CA GLU A 133 -17.50 7.78 10.07
C GLU A 133 -17.31 9.21 10.63
N GLY A 134 -17.80 10.23 9.90
CA GLY A 134 -17.67 11.63 10.26
C GLY A 134 -16.29 12.24 10.01
N THR A 135 -15.34 11.48 9.47
CA THR A 135 -14.01 11.99 9.10
C THR A 135 -13.96 12.38 7.61
N PRO A 136 -13.04 13.26 7.17
CA PRO A 136 -12.97 13.69 5.77
C PRO A 136 -12.91 12.56 4.72
N VAL A 137 -12.27 11.43 5.05
CA VAL A 137 -12.11 10.28 4.15
C VAL A 137 -13.41 9.54 3.88
N GLU A 138 -14.46 9.74 4.68
CA GLU A 138 -15.77 9.09 4.49
C GLU A 138 -16.29 9.28 3.05
N THR A 139 -16.15 10.49 2.50
CA THR A 139 -16.55 10.81 1.12
C THR A 139 -15.63 10.23 0.04
N ALA A 140 -14.51 9.63 0.42
CA ALA A 140 -13.44 9.14 -0.44
C ALA A 140 -13.13 7.64 -0.26
N LEU A 141 -13.93 6.91 0.54
CA LEU A 141 -13.65 5.52 0.92
C LEU A 141 -13.50 4.61 -0.30
N GLU A 142 -14.42 4.67 -1.26
CA GLU A 142 -14.34 3.82 -2.46
C GLU A 142 -13.15 4.18 -3.37
N SER A 143 -12.81 5.47 -3.47
CA SER A 143 -11.60 5.90 -4.17
C SER A 143 -10.36 5.34 -3.48
N LEU A 144 -10.30 5.37 -2.15
CA LEU A 144 -9.20 4.79 -1.36
C LEU A 144 -9.13 3.26 -1.54
N ARG A 145 -10.27 2.56 -1.52
CA ARG A 145 -10.37 1.11 -1.78
C ARG A 145 -9.79 0.73 -3.13
N SER A 146 -9.99 1.56 -4.15
CA SER A 146 -9.46 1.32 -5.50
C SER A 146 -7.93 1.47 -5.59
N ILE A 147 -7.34 2.32 -4.76
CA ILE A 147 -5.89 2.55 -4.69
C ILE A 147 -5.21 1.41 -3.95
N VAL A 148 -5.78 0.98 -2.81
CA VAL A 148 -5.27 -0.11 -1.99
C VAL A 148 -5.73 -1.46 -2.57
N LYS A 149 -5.01 -1.91 -3.60
CA LYS A 149 -5.33 -3.16 -4.30
C LYS A 149 -5.23 -4.37 -3.37
N ASP A 150 -6.25 -5.23 -3.43
CA ASP A 150 -6.17 -6.59 -2.89
C ASP A 150 -5.44 -7.47 -3.91
N ASN A 151 -4.16 -7.66 -3.66
CA ASN A 151 -3.39 -8.64 -4.39
C ASN A 151 -3.74 -9.97 -3.71
N GLY A 152 -4.44 -10.90 -4.38
CA GLY A 152 -4.89 -12.16 -3.78
C GLY A 152 -3.81 -13.03 -3.09
N SER A 153 -2.52 -12.67 -3.23
CA SER A 153 -1.38 -13.24 -2.52
C SER A 153 -1.01 -12.54 -1.20
N GLN A 154 -1.48 -11.33 -0.95
CA GLN A 154 -1.24 -10.57 0.27
C GLN A 154 -2.21 -10.97 1.38
N GLU A 155 -1.72 -10.90 2.61
CA GLU A 155 -2.51 -11.12 3.83
C GLU A 155 -3.52 -9.99 4.02
N LEU A 156 -4.76 -10.33 4.36
CA LEU A 156 -5.83 -9.33 4.62
C LEU A 156 -5.42 -8.33 5.70
N ALA A 157 -4.61 -8.73 6.68
CA ALA A 157 -4.08 -7.82 7.70
C ALA A 157 -3.17 -6.72 7.14
N LYS A 158 -2.42 -6.99 6.06
CA LYS A 158 -1.61 -5.96 5.39
C LYS A 158 -2.50 -5.02 4.58
N TRP A 159 -3.53 -5.57 3.94
CA TRP A 159 -4.52 -4.77 3.22
C TRP A 159 -5.26 -3.80 4.16
N ASP A 160 -5.75 -4.28 5.32
CA ASP A 160 -6.36 -3.45 6.36
C ASP A 160 -5.42 -2.34 6.87
N LYS A 161 -4.16 -2.68 7.19
CA LYS A 161 -3.15 -1.69 7.61
C LYS A 161 -2.93 -0.60 6.57
N MET A 162 -2.88 -0.96 5.28
CA MET A 162 -2.70 0.01 4.20
C MET A 162 -3.92 0.90 4.00
N LEU A 163 -5.14 0.36 4.13
CA LEU A 163 -6.38 1.15 4.12
C LEU A 163 -6.37 2.19 5.24
N ARG A 164 -6.08 1.75 6.48
CA ARG A 164 -6.01 2.63 7.66
C ARG A 164 -4.94 3.70 7.49
N LEU A 165 -3.74 3.35 7.02
CA LEU A 165 -2.70 4.34 6.71
C LEU A 165 -3.18 5.36 5.67
N GLY A 166 -3.82 4.91 4.59
CA GLY A 166 -4.36 5.79 3.56
C GLY A 166 -5.43 6.74 4.08
N ALA A 167 -6.32 6.26 4.95
CA ALA A 167 -7.31 7.07 5.64
C ALA A 167 -6.66 8.10 6.57
N GLU A 168 -5.67 7.70 7.37
CA GLU A 168 -4.93 8.62 8.26
C GLU A 168 -4.21 9.71 7.46
N ILE A 169 -3.60 9.37 6.33
CA ILE A 169 -2.98 10.35 5.43
C ILE A 169 -4.05 11.31 4.89
N TYR A 170 -5.14 10.78 4.34
CA TYR A 170 -6.17 11.57 3.68
C TYR A 170 -6.85 12.53 4.66
N ASN A 171 -7.27 12.05 5.83
CA ASN A 171 -7.92 12.84 6.87
C ASN A 171 -7.06 14.02 7.33
N ASN A 172 -5.74 13.83 7.34
CA ASN A 172 -4.80 14.78 7.89
C ASN A 172 -3.99 15.53 6.83
N LEU A 173 -4.43 15.54 5.57
CA LEU A 173 -3.77 16.35 4.54
C LEU A 173 -3.68 17.81 5.03
N PRO A 174 -2.47 18.38 5.12
CA PRO A 174 -2.25 19.63 5.85
C PRO A 174 -3.05 20.82 5.33
N TYR A 175 -3.39 20.89 4.05
CA TYR A 175 -4.05 22.07 3.45
C TYR A 175 -5.34 22.49 4.16
N ARG A 176 -5.98 21.60 4.93
CA ARG A 176 -7.18 21.89 5.73
C ARG A 176 -6.89 22.74 6.96
N SER A 177 -5.67 22.77 7.46
CA SER A 177 -5.27 23.50 8.66
C SER A 177 -4.08 24.43 8.43
N THR A 178 -3.03 23.97 7.75
CA THR A 178 -1.77 24.70 7.58
C THR A 178 -0.93 24.15 6.41
N LYS A 179 0.36 24.48 6.37
CA LYS A 179 1.36 23.82 5.53
C LYS A 179 2.46 23.26 6.41
N MET A 180 3.02 22.11 6.03
CA MET A 180 4.13 21.50 6.74
C MET A 180 5.09 20.77 5.79
N TYR A 181 6.32 20.53 6.24
CA TYR A 181 7.30 19.79 5.47
C TYR A 181 6.96 18.30 5.40
N LEU A 182 7.34 17.65 4.29
CA LEU A 182 7.13 16.22 4.06
C LEU A 182 7.68 15.37 5.20
N ALA A 183 8.90 15.67 5.67
CA ALA A 183 9.53 14.92 6.75
C ALA A 183 8.76 15.03 8.08
N VAL A 184 8.21 16.21 8.37
CA VAL A 184 7.37 16.42 9.57
C VAL A 184 6.07 15.64 9.45
N PHE A 185 5.42 15.72 8.29
CA PHE A 185 4.21 14.95 8.01
C PHE A 185 4.44 13.44 8.11
N ALA A 186 5.53 12.94 7.52
CA ALA A 186 5.92 11.53 7.58
C ALA A 186 6.13 11.07 9.03
N ALA A 187 6.93 11.79 9.82
CA ALA A 187 7.14 11.49 11.23
C ALA A 187 5.83 11.48 12.03
N MET A 188 4.91 12.42 11.76
CA MET A 188 3.61 12.48 12.44
C MET A 188 2.64 11.34 12.05
N ARG A 189 2.81 10.69 10.89
CA ARG A 189 1.93 9.60 10.42
C ARG A 189 2.50 8.22 10.67
N THR A 190 3.82 8.07 10.59
CA THR A 190 4.48 6.75 10.61
C THR A 190 5.55 6.63 11.70
N GLY A 191 5.91 7.72 12.37
CA GLY A 191 7.06 7.78 13.28
C GLY A 191 8.41 7.89 12.56
N ASN A 192 8.44 7.83 11.22
CA ASN A 192 9.66 7.88 10.43
C ASN A 192 9.66 9.09 9.47
N PRO A 193 10.54 10.09 9.65
CA PRO A 193 10.64 11.26 8.78
C PRO A 193 10.92 10.95 7.30
N HIS A 194 11.51 9.80 7.00
CA HIS A 194 11.88 9.36 5.65
C HIS A 194 10.88 8.40 5.02
N ALA A 195 9.77 8.08 5.70
CA ALA A 195 8.81 7.08 5.21
C ALA A 195 8.26 7.42 3.82
N PHE A 196 8.03 8.70 3.54
CA PHE A 196 7.43 9.16 2.29
C PHE A 196 8.44 9.72 1.28
N ASP A 197 9.72 9.37 1.42
CA ASP A 197 10.76 9.82 0.51
C ASP A 197 10.50 9.33 -0.93
N ILE A 198 11.04 10.07 -1.90
CA ILE A 198 10.84 9.77 -3.32
C ILE A 198 11.43 8.39 -3.68
N GLY A 199 10.68 7.60 -4.46
CA GLY A 199 11.10 6.26 -4.88
C GLY A 199 10.75 5.14 -3.89
N THR A 200 10.26 5.46 -2.69
CA THR A 200 9.75 4.47 -1.73
C THR A 200 8.32 4.04 -2.08
N ALA A 201 7.92 2.84 -1.61
CA ALA A 201 6.54 2.36 -1.77
C ALA A 201 5.53 3.30 -1.10
N ASP A 202 5.81 3.70 0.14
CA ASP A 202 4.96 4.59 0.93
C ASP A 202 4.92 6.02 0.37
N GLY A 203 6.03 6.53 -0.18
CA GLY A 203 6.06 7.82 -0.87
C GLY A 203 5.24 7.83 -2.16
N ASN A 204 5.24 6.72 -2.91
CA ASN A 204 4.35 6.52 -4.05
C ASN A 204 2.88 6.43 -3.62
N PHE A 205 2.61 5.73 -2.51
CA PHE A 205 1.26 5.62 -1.94
C PHE A 205 0.73 6.98 -1.49
N LEU A 206 1.51 7.78 -0.75
CA LEU A 206 1.15 9.15 -0.40
C LEU A 206 0.80 9.98 -1.64
N TYR A 207 1.60 9.86 -2.70
CA TYR A 207 1.34 10.61 -3.92
C TYR A 207 0.01 10.21 -4.57
N GLN A 208 -0.35 8.93 -4.58
CA GLN A 208 -1.65 8.46 -5.07
C GLN A 208 -2.81 9.04 -4.24
N ILE A 209 -2.67 9.10 -2.91
CA ILE A 209 -3.67 9.72 -2.03
C ILE A 209 -3.82 11.22 -2.32
N ILE A 210 -2.72 11.93 -2.58
CA ILE A 210 -2.76 13.35 -2.97
C ILE A 210 -3.46 13.51 -4.33
N GLN A 211 -3.19 12.63 -5.30
CA GLN A 211 -3.86 12.68 -6.60
C GLN A 211 -5.36 12.44 -6.47
N MET A 212 -5.76 11.43 -5.68
CA MET A 212 -7.15 11.16 -5.34
C MET A 212 -7.84 12.38 -4.73
N ASP A 213 -7.22 13.04 -3.75
CA ASP A 213 -7.75 14.26 -3.15
C ASP A 213 -7.93 15.40 -4.15
N LEU A 214 -6.95 15.60 -5.05
CA LEU A 214 -7.04 16.62 -6.09
C LEU A 214 -8.16 16.33 -7.09
N GLU A 215 -8.36 15.07 -7.46
CA GLU A 215 -9.44 14.63 -8.34
C GLU A 215 -10.82 14.87 -7.71
N ILE A 216 -10.99 14.50 -6.43
CA ILE A 216 -12.22 14.74 -5.67
C ILE A 216 -12.51 16.25 -5.58
N ARG A 217 -11.47 17.07 -5.35
CA ARG A 217 -11.57 18.54 -5.32
C ARG A 217 -11.66 19.18 -6.71
N ARG A 218 -11.64 18.40 -7.79
CA ARG A 218 -11.68 18.84 -9.20
C ARG A 218 -10.56 19.83 -9.55
N ILE A 219 -9.37 19.61 -9.01
CA ILE A 219 -8.18 20.45 -9.26
C ILE A 219 -7.26 19.73 -10.24
N THR A 220 -7.18 20.27 -11.46
CA THR A 220 -6.26 19.78 -12.47
C THR A 220 -4.88 20.43 -12.31
N VAL A 221 -3.86 19.61 -12.13
CA VAL A 221 -2.45 20.05 -12.14
C VAL A 221 -1.88 19.82 -13.53
N GLU A 222 -1.66 20.90 -14.27
CA GLU A 222 -1.04 20.88 -15.60
C GLU A 222 0.32 20.19 -15.57
N THR A 223 0.55 19.35 -16.58
CA THR A 223 1.82 18.65 -16.75
C THR A 223 2.66 19.47 -17.72
N SER A 224 3.85 19.89 -17.31
CA SER A 224 4.81 20.52 -18.21
C SER A 224 5.74 19.44 -18.76
N ALA A 225 5.80 19.29 -20.09
CA ALA A 225 6.74 18.39 -20.75
C ALA A 225 8.20 18.74 -20.43
N ILE A 226 8.47 20.01 -20.12
CA ILE A 226 9.81 20.54 -19.85
C ILE A 226 10.23 20.26 -18.40
N PHE A 227 9.27 20.23 -17.46
CA PHE A 227 9.54 20.01 -16.04
C PHE A 227 8.55 19.00 -15.43
N PRO A 228 8.75 17.68 -15.64
CA PRO A 228 7.88 16.65 -15.07
C PRO A 228 7.77 16.72 -13.53
N ALA A 229 8.85 17.15 -12.85
CA ALA A 229 8.88 17.36 -11.40
C ALA A 229 7.89 18.44 -10.92
N TYR A 230 7.51 19.38 -11.79
CA TYR A 230 6.58 20.47 -11.46
C TYR A 230 5.21 19.95 -11.03
N LYS A 231 4.69 18.93 -11.73
CA LYS A 231 3.38 18.34 -11.41
C LYS A 231 3.39 17.77 -10.00
N ARG A 232 4.43 17.00 -9.65
CA ARG A 232 4.59 16.43 -8.31
C ARG A 232 4.67 17.54 -7.27
N GLN A 233 5.57 18.50 -7.44
CA GLN A 233 5.76 19.58 -6.47
C GLN A 233 4.48 20.41 -6.26
N LYS A 234 3.78 20.78 -7.34
CA LYS A 234 2.52 21.52 -7.26
C LYS A 234 1.42 20.72 -6.59
N SER A 235 1.34 19.41 -6.86
CA SER A 235 0.35 18.52 -6.23
C SER A 235 0.56 18.44 -4.71
N TYR A 236 1.81 18.24 -4.26
CA TYR A 236 2.15 18.23 -2.83
C TYR A 236 1.84 19.57 -2.16
N LEU A 237 2.19 20.69 -2.81
CA LEU A 237 1.89 22.02 -2.28
C LEU A 237 0.37 22.28 -2.14
N LEU A 238 -0.43 21.80 -3.10
CA LEU A 238 -1.90 21.88 -3.07
C LEU A 238 -2.53 20.96 -2.02
N ALA A 239 -1.81 19.94 -1.57
CA ALA A 239 -2.14 19.13 -0.40
C ALA A 239 -1.60 19.72 0.92
N GLY A 240 -0.90 20.85 0.87
CA GLY A 240 -0.31 21.53 2.03
C GLY A 240 1.04 20.95 2.48
N ILE A 241 1.66 20.09 1.67
CA ILE A 241 2.94 19.45 1.97
C ILE A 241 4.07 20.12 1.19
N MET A 242 5.13 20.52 1.88
CA MET A 242 6.34 21.11 1.29
C MET A 242 7.44 20.05 1.16
N LEU A 243 7.92 19.80 -0.06
CA LEU A 243 8.90 18.74 -0.33
C LEU A 243 10.32 19.09 0.18
N ASP A 244 10.79 20.32 0.00
CA ASP A 244 12.05 20.84 0.55
C ASP A 244 12.11 22.38 0.44
N ASP A 245 13.16 22.99 1.00
CA ASP A 245 13.43 24.41 0.81
C ASP A 245 14.03 24.71 -0.56
N VAL A 246 14.86 23.84 -1.14
CA VAL A 246 15.68 24.15 -2.32
C VAL A 246 14.86 24.24 -3.60
N SER A 247 13.86 23.38 -3.79
CA SER A 247 12.97 23.42 -4.95
C SER A 247 11.87 24.48 -4.83
N ASN A 248 11.68 25.07 -3.65
CA ASN A 248 10.73 26.16 -3.44
C ASN A 248 11.32 27.54 -3.76
N TYR A 249 12.57 27.62 -4.20
CA TYR A 249 13.13 28.86 -4.74
C TYR A 249 13.46 28.75 -6.22
N THR A 250 13.11 29.76 -6.99
CA THR A 250 13.63 29.95 -8.33
C THR A 250 14.72 31.03 -8.30
N MET A 251 15.84 30.79 -8.98
CA MET A 251 16.82 31.84 -9.22
C MET A 251 16.35 32.66 -10.42
N LEU A 252 16.18 33.96 -10.22
CA LEU A 252 15.84 34.86 -11.30
C LEU A 252 17.04 35.73 -11.66
N TYR A 253 17.28 35.87 -12.96
CA TYR A 253 18.32 36.71 -13.53
C TYR A 253 17.66 37.68 -14.52
N GLN A 254 18.08 38.96 -14.50
CA GLN A 254 17.58 40.03 -15.37
C GLN A 254 16.05 40.27 -15.39
N VAL A 255 15.35 40.03 -14.29
CA VAL A 255 13.89 40.24 -14.18
C VAL A 255 13.48 41.68 -14.52
N GLN A 256 12.46 41.82 -15.36
CA GLN A 256 11.77 43.09 -15.61
C GLN A 256 10.37 43.07 -15.01
N ALA A 257 10.03 44.13 -14.27
CA ALA A 257 8.65 44.43 -13.94
C ALA A 257 8.13 45.50 -14.92
N VAL A 258 7.05 45.18 -15.63
CA VAL A 258 6.37 46.11 -16.54
C VAL A 258 5.00 46.42 -15.93
N LYS A 259 4.73 47.69 -15.62
CA LYS A 259 3.39 48.14 -15.24
C LYS A 259 2.63 48.49 -16.52
N LYS A 260 1.32 48.20 -16.57
CA LYS A 260 0.43 48.40 -17.75
C LYS A 260 0.40 49.85 -18.27
N MET A 261 0.97 50.81 -17.55
CA MET A 261 1.33 52.14 -18.03
C MET A 261 2.75 52.45 -17.55
N GLU A 262 3.58 52.93 -18.48
CA GLU A 262 5.04 52.97 -18.50
C GLU A 262 5.71 53.59 -17.27
N ILE A 263 5.84 52.80 -16.21
CA ILE A 263 6.88 53.02 -15.21
C ILE A 263 7.55 51.68 -14.97
N ILE A 264 8.70 51.48 -15.61
CA ILE A 264 9.68 50.50 -15.13
C ILE A 264 10.05 50.99 -13.73
N ILE A 265 9.63 50.25 -12.70
CA ILE A 265 9.94 50.58 -11.32
C ILE A 265 11.48 50.60 -11.22
N LYS A 266 12.08 51.80 -11.04
CA LYS A 266 13.55 52.06 -11.06
C LYS A 266 14.38 51.05 -10.25
N VAL A 267 13.79 50.44 -9.22
CA VAL A 267 14.38 49.35 -8.44
C VAL A 267 14.82 48.18 -9.34
N TRP A 268 13.98 47.73 -10.27
CA TRP A 268 14.29 46.60 -11.16
C TRP A 268 15.35 46.91 -12.22
N GLN A 269 15.50 48.19 -12.61
CA GLN A 269 16.62 48.63 -13.47
C GLN A 269 17.97 48.54 -12.75
N VAL A 270 18.02 48.83 -11.44
CA VAL A 270 19.24 48.69 -10.64
C VAL A 270 19.60 47.21 -10.46
N LEU A 271 18.61 46.33 -10.26
CA LEU A 271 18.84 44.88 -10.15
C LEU A 271 19.42 44.30 -11.46
N ARG A 272 18.98 44.80 -12.62
CA ARG A 272 19.49 44.41 -13.94
C ARG A 272 20.96 44.83 -14.16
N LYS A 273 21.34 46.06 -13.78
CA LYS A 273 22.69 46.58 -14.06
C LYS A 273 23.82 45.84 -13.33
N ASN A 274 23.52 45.15 -12.23
CA ASN A 274 24.53 44.50 -11.39
C ASN A 274 24.69 43.00 -11.62
N SER A 275 23.95 42.39 -12.57
CA SER A 275 24.04 40.95 -12.88
C SER A 275 23.95 40.01 -11.66
N ILE A 276 23.11 40.36 -10.68
CA ILE A 276 22.96 39.60 -9.44
C ILE A 276 21.89 38.51 -9.63
N LEU A 277 22.21 37.28 -9.22
CA LEU A 277 21.25 36.16 -9.16
C LEU A 277 20.38 36.30 -7.90
N TYR A 278 19.05 36.33 -8.05
CA TYR A 278 18.13 36.48 -6.92
C TYR A 278 17.37 35.20 -6.64
N ARG A 279 17.37 34.76 -5.39
CA ARG A 279 16.60 33.61 -4.91
C ARG A 279 15.20 34.05 -4.49
N PHE A 280 14.16 33.62 -5.20
CA PHE A 280 12.75 33.94 -4.91
C PHE A 280 11.95 32.70 -4.54
N LEU A 281 11.13 32.79 -3.49
CA LEU A 281 10.21 31.71 -3.12
C LEU A 281 9.11 31.59 -4.21
N LEU A 282 8.92 30.40 -4.80
CA LEU A 282 8.00 30.14 -5.92
C LEU A 282 6.55 30.56 -5.61
N GLN A 283 6.12 30.42 -4.35
CA GLN A 283 4.81 30.84 -3.90
C GLN A 283 4.57 32.36 -4.06
N CYS A 284 5.63 33.18 -3.97
CA CYS A 284 5.52 34.63 -4.18
C CYS A 284 5.19 34.99 -5.63
N LEU A 285 5.61 34.16 -6.59
CA LEU A 285 5.35 34.39 -8.02
C LEU A 285 3.92 33.98 -8.41
N GLN A 286 3.36 32.97 -7.75
CA GLN A 286 2.03 32.43 -8.05
C GLN A 286 0.87 33.36 -7.63
N ASN A 287 1.02 34.12 -6.54
CA ASN A 287 -0.04 35.00 -6.00
C ASN A 287 -0.08 36.41 -6.65
N GLY A 288 0.64 36.61 -7.75
CA GLY A 288 0.78 37.90 -8.41
C GLY A 288 1.69 38.88 -7.65
N MET A 289 2.44 39.69 -8.41
CA MET A 289 3.44 40.62 -7.88
C MET A 289 2.90 41.70 -6.92
N HIS A 290 1.58 41.86 -6.80
CA HIS A 290 0.96 42.80 -5.87
C HIS A 290 1.21 42.47 -4.39
N SER A 291 1.35 41.18 -4.03
CA SER A 291 1.70 40.75 -2.67
C SER A 291 3.21 40.83 -2.34
N ILE A 292 4.04 41.00 -3.37
CA ILE A 292 5.50 40.99 -3.27
C ILE A 292 6.04 42.36 -2.83
N VAL A 293 5.37 43.45 -3.20
CA VAL A 293 5.85 44.83 -2.97
C VAL A 293 6.12 45.16 -1.49
N PRO A 294 5.27 44.76 -0.51
CA PRO A 294 5.53 45.04 0.90
C PRO A 294 6.69 44.20 1.47
N LYS A 295 6.75 42.91 1.12
CA LYS A 295 7.80 41.98 1.59
C LYS A 295 9.16 42.27 0.95
N MET A 296 9.19 42.72 -0.31
CA MET A 296 10.43 43.14 -0.97
C MET A 296 11.02 44.41 -0.37
N LYS A 297 10.23 45.36 0.18
CA LYS A 297 10.82 46.51 0.90
C LYS A 297 11.73 46.07 2.05
N TYR A 298 11.34 45.02 2.77
CA TYR A 298 12.10 44.47 3.90
C TYR A 298 13.38 43.73 3.47
N ILE A 299 13.28 42.92 2.41
CA ILE A 299 14.42 42.18 1.82
C ILE A 299 15.41 43.15 1.16
N LEU A 300 14.91 44.16 0.44
CA LEU A 300 15.72 45.20 -0.20
C LEU A 300 16.48 46.03 0.83
N TRP A 301 15.87 46.35 1.99
CA TRP A 301 16.53 47.10 3.07
C TRP A 301 17.69 46.31 3.70
N LYS A 302 17.54 44.99 3.87
CA LYS A 302 18.64 44.11 4.31
C LYS A 302 19.75 44.01 3.27
N ILE A 303 19.43 43.84 1.99
CA ILE A 303 20.42 43.71 0.91
C ILE A 303 21.16 45.03 0.65
N LEU A 304 20.48 46.18 0.72
CA LEU A 304 21.08 47.51 0.57
C LEU A 304 22.15 47.82 1.63
N ARG A 305 22.07 47.17 2.81
CA ARG A 305 23.08 47.27 3.87
C ARG A 305 24.41 46.59 3.53
N PHE A 306 24.40 45.63 2.60
CA PHE A 306 25.56 44.82 2.21
C PHE A 306 26.14 45.20 0.84
N LEU A 307 25.55 46.17 0.14
CA LEU A 307 26.08 46.66 -1.14
C LEU A 307 27.09 47.81 -0.90
N PRO A 308 28.39 47.64 -1.26
CA PRO A 308 29.42 48.66 -1.03
C PRO A 308 29.11 50.02 -1.71
N CYS A 309 28.40 50.00 -2.86
CA CYS A 309 27.95 51.21 -3.56
C CYS A 309 27.02 52.14 -2.75
N PHE A 310 26.35 51.65 -1.70
CA PHE A 310 25.45 52.48 -0.88
C PHE A 310 26.17 53.16 0.29
N VAL A 311 27.30 52.60 0.76
CA VAL A 311 28.16 53.22 1.78
C VAL A 311 28.82 54.48 1.23
N GLU A 312 29.24 54.47 -0.03
CA GLU A 312 29.82 55.63 -0.71
C GLU A 312 28.80 56.74 -1.01
N LYS A 313 27.57 56.40 -1.41
CA LYS A 313 26.51 57.40 -1.57
C LYS A 313 26.08 58.04 -0.26
N LYS A 314 26.13 57.31 0.88
CA LYS A 314 25.92 57.91 2.21
C LYS A 314 27.01 58.94 2.54
N LYS A 315 28.27 58.66 2.23
CA LYS A 315 29.38 59.63 2.38
C LYS A 315 29.23 60.86 1.47
N GLN A 316 28.74 60.70 0.24
CA GLN A 316 28.49 61.84 -0.67
C GLN A 316 27.28 62.70 -0.27
N ILE A 317 26.21 62.10 0.27
CA ILE A 317 25.03 62.85 0.75
C ILE A 317 25.36 63.63 2.03
N ILE A 318 26.22 63.09 2.90
CA ILE A 318 26.70 63.80 4.10
C ILE A 318 27.66 64.96 3.70
N ARG A 319 28.54 64.77 2.70
CA ARG A 319 29.42 65.85 2.20
C ARG A 319 28.66 66.98 1.49
N LYS A 320 27.58 66.69 0.76
CA LYS A 320 26.78 67.74 0.10
C LYS A 320 25.94 68.59 1.07
N LYS A 321 25.66 68.12 2.29
CA LYS A 321 25.01 68.93 3.33
C LYS A 321 25.94 69.94 4.00
N HIS A 322 27.26 69.83 3.83
CA HIS A 322 28.24 70.77 4.39
C HIS A 322 28.80 71.79 3.38
N ILE A 323 28.31 71.82 2.14
CA ILE A 323 28.76 72.78 1.11
C ILE A 323 27.61 73.73 0.66
N CYS A 324 26.42 73.60 1.25
CA CYS A 324 25.35 74.60 1.15
C CYS A 324 24.81 74.93 2.56
N ALA A 325 25.71 75.37 3.45
CA ALA A 325 25.39 76.09 4.67
C ALA A 325 26.09 77.45 4.61
#